data_AF-A0A7H8XD36-F1
#
_entry.id   AF-A0A7H8XD36-F1
#
_cell.length_a   1.000
_cell.length_b   1.000
_cell.length_c   1.000
_cell.angle_alpha   90.00
_cell.angle_beta   90.00
_cell.angle_gamma   90.00
#
_symmetry.space_group_name_H-M   'P 1'
#
loop_
_entity.id
_entity.type
_entity.pdbx_description
1 polymer ?
#
loop_
_entity_poly.entity_id
_entity_poly.type
_entity_poly.pdbx_seq_one_letter_code
_entity_poly.pdbx_strand_id
1 'polypeptide(L)'
;MSVGEGGATGRWPGGGAAGWNVPAAPARDAITAPATLDYYLVHPGPAGGEPRGRAEGLVVEEFEYAADHSAACLHSAAWTPQDGGWWSSADFSRTMRLDAALRRRVVAVARPDAAAAYHELGGGDLPDEGTLRGHFHDAAPLATAPLRLTPGHPAAGPGETRVYRVLFADALGPDGLAHLRATWRMTVAGDAGDPGARVLGVARRRVGDDAFTWHLRRIGAGGPWCLDLTVDLAGGRDDTIRPMLRELTTTLRMRGLLPVTVERFS
;
A
#
# COMPACT_ATOMS: atom_id res chain seq x y z
N MET A 1 73.05 20.12 -40.72
CA MET A 1 73.26 21.59 -40.65
C MET A 1 72.07 22.12 -39.86
N SER A 2 72.13 22.17 -38.52
CA SER A 2 72.60 23.32 -37.69
C SER A 2 72.07 24.64 -38.24
N VAL A 3 71.27 25.42 -37.53
CA VAL A 3 71.57 26.26 -36.32
C VAL A 3 70.18 26.60 -35.71
N GLY A 4 69.93 26.86 -34.42
CA GLY A 4 70.71 27.16 -33.23
C GLY A 4 69.84 28.02 -32.28
N GLU A 5 70.17 27.96 -31.00
CA GLU A 5 69.43 28.46 -29.83
C GLU A 5 69.35 29.99 -29.66
N GLY A 6 68.46 30.40 -28.76
CA GLY A 6 68.46 31.70 -28.06
C GLY A 6 67.02 32.07 -27.67
N GLY A 7 66.62 32.35 -26.44
CA GLY A 7 67.30 32.66 -25.20
C GLY A 7 66.21 33.32 -24.32
N ALA A 8 66.10 32.91 -23.06
CA ALA A 8 65.07 33.37 -22.13
C ALA A 8 65.25 34.83 -21.70
N THR A 9 64.16 35.53 -21.37
CA THR A 9 63.93 36.24 -20.09
C THR A 9 62.66 37.10 -20.16
N GLY A 10 61.78 36.97 -19.17
CA GLY A 10 60.54 37.76 -19.08
C GLY A 10 59.62 37.27 -17.97
N ARG A 11 59.87 37.77 -16.76
CA ARG A 11 59.25 37.41 -15.47
C ARG A 11 57.84 38.01 -15.30
N TRP A 12 56.94 37.19 -14.74
CA TRP A 12 55.59 37.37 -14.12
C TRP A 12 55.33 38.73 -13.39
N PRO A 13 54.07 39.18 -13.10
CA PRO A 13 52.94 38.33 -12.65
C PRO A 13 51.49 38.74 -12.99
N GLY A 14 50.56 37.81 -12.72
CA GLY A 14 49.25 38.16 -12.15
C GLY A 14 48.01 37.80 -12.99
N GLY A 15 47.15 36.95 -12.43
CA GLY A 15 45.76 36.80 -12.92
C GLY A 15 45.27 35.36 -12.93
N GLY A 16 44.99 34.81 -11.75
CA GLY A 16 44.30 33.53 -11.64
C GLY A 16 42.87 33.63 -12.17
N ALA A 17 42.48 32.65 -12.97
CA ALA A 17 41.10 32.21 -13.10
C ALA A 17 41.13 30.69 -13.20
N ALA A 18 40.96 30.04 -12.04
CA ALA A 18 40.69 28.63 -11.95
C ALA A 18 39.43 28.33 -12.77
N GLY A 19 39.56 27.52 -13.82
CA GLY A 19 38.43 26.92 -14.50
C GLY A 19 37.77 25.94 -13.53
N TRP A 20 36.59 26.29 -13.03
CA TRP A 20 35.78 25.39 -12.23
C TRP A 20 35.31 24.25 -13.14
N ASN A 21 35.94 23.08 -13.00
CA ASN A 21 35.35 21.81 -13.41
C ASN A 21 34.07 21.64 -12.58
N VAL A 22 32.92 21.88 -13.19
CA VAL A 22 31.63 21.54 -12.59
C VAL A 22 31.51 20.02 -12.66
N PRO A 23 31.52 19.29 -11.54
CA PRO A 23 31.25 17.86 -11.57
C PRO A 23 29.81 17.65 -12.06
N ALA A 24 29.63 16.69 -12.97
CA ALA A 24 28.32 16.27 -13.44
C ALA A 24 27.43 16.00 -12.21
N ALA A 25 26.29 16.69 -12.16
CA ALA A 25 25.31 16.52 -11.11
C ALA A 25 24.91 15.03 -11.01
N PRO A 26 24.76 14.46 -9.81
CA PRO A 26 24.26 13.10 -9.68
C PRO A 26 22.91 12.99 -10.39
N ALA A 27 22.75 11.93 -11.18
CA ALA A 27 21.48 11.58 -11.79
C ALA A 27 20.40 11.67 -10.70
N ARG A 28 19.43 12.56 -10.90
CA ARG A 28 18.27 12.63 -10.03
C ARG A 28 17.68 11.23 -9.98
N ASP A 29 17.63 10.64 -8.79
CA ASP A 29 16.90 9.41 -8.55
C ASP A 29 15.56 9.52 -9.28
N ALA A 30 15.34 8.63 -10.23
CA ALA A 30 14.04 8.50 -10.85
C ALA A 30 13.08 8.26 -9.69
N ILE A 31 12.23 9.24 -9.41
CA ILE A 31 11.15 9.12 -8.44
C ILE A 31 10.31 7.96 -8.95
N THR A 32 10.58 6.78 -8.41
CA THR A 32 9.90 5.56 -8.80
C THR A 32 8.45 5.79 -8.41
N ALA A 33 7.53 5.73 -9.38
CA ALA A 33 6.12 5.84 -9.10
C ALA A 33 5.77 4.90 -7.92
N PRO A 34 4.93 5.35 -6.97
CA PRO A 34 4.63 4.54 -5.80
C PRO A 34 4.11 3.17 -6.23
N ALA A 35 4.64 2.12 -5.61
CA ALA A 35 4.28 0.74 -5.89
C ALA A 35 2.75 0.56 -5.80
N THR A 36 2.17 0.01 -6.87
CA THR A 36 0.73 -0.20 -7.01
C THR A 36 0.29 -1.59 -6.56
N LEU A 37 1.22 -2.54 -6.53
CA LEU A 37 0.98 -3.88 -5.99
C LEU A 37 1.09 -3.91 -4.47
N ASP A 38 0.38 -4.83 -3.84
CA ASP A 38 0.47 -5.13 -2.42
C ASP A 38 1.39 -6.33 -2.22
N TYR A 39 2.52 -6.12 -1.53
CA TYR A 39 3.52 -7.14 -1.28
C TYR A 39 3.38 -7.75 0.11
N TYR A 40 3.50 -9.07 0.20
CA TYR A 40 3.49 -9.82 1.44
C TYR A 40 4.61 -10.85 1.48
N LEU A 41 5.19 -11.04 2.65
CA LEU A 41 6.09 -12.15 2.97
C LEU A 41 5.32 -13.23 3.72
N VAL A 42 5.60 -14.49 3.41
CA VAL A 42 5.08 -15.65 4.14
C VAL A 42 6.22 -16.24 4.96
N HIS A 43 6.03 -16.40 6.27
CA HIS A 43 7.07 -16.91 7.17
C HIS A 43 6.82 -18.35 7.65
N PRO A 44 7.85 -19.07 8.14
CA PRO A 44 7.70 -20.36 8.78
C PRO A 44 6.90 -20.27 10.08
N GLY A 45 6.26 -21.38 10.46
CA GLY A 45 5.87 -21.66 11.85
C GLY A 45 4.45 -21.25 12.29
N PRO A 46 3.99 -21.76 13.44
CA PRO A 46 2.65 -21.48 13.95
C PRO A 46 2.59 -20.13 14.66
N ALA A 47 1.58 -19.33 14.34
CA ALA A 47 0.56 -18.79 15.24
C ALA A 47 0.87 -18.34 16.69
N GLY A 48 2.11 -18.14 17.14
CA GLY A 48 2.34 -17.79 18.55
C GLY A 48 3.81 -17.72 18.93
N GLY A 49 4.36 -16.51 18.83
CA GLY A 49 5.45 -16.00 19.68
C GLY A 49 6.77 -16.76 19.70
N GLU A 50 7.64 -16.47 18.72
CA GLU A 50 9.12 -16.53 18.71
C GLU A 50 9.53 -15.80 17.40
N PRO A 51 10.78 -15.32 17.21
CA PRO A 51 11.10 -14.47 16.08
C PRO A 51 10.71 -15.15 14.78
N ARG A 52 9.98 -14.42 13.92
CA ARG A 52 9.62 -14.91 12.59
C ARG A 52 10.90 -15.39 11.93
N GLY A 53 10.99 -16.69 11.64
CA GLY A 53 12.08 -17.24 10.86
C GLY A 53 12.16 -16.55 9.50
N ARG A 54 13.26 -16.78 8.78
CA ARG A 54 13.43 -16.27 7.41
C ARG A 54 12.18 -16.56 6.57
N ALA A 55 11.72 -15.58 5.80
CA ALA A 55 10.56 -15.76 4.93
C ALA A 55 10.74 -16.99 4.00
N GLU A 56 9.65 -17.66 3.66
CA GLU A 56 9.60 -18.85 2.80
C GLU A 56 9.10 -18.51 1.39
N GLY A 57 8.46 -17.34 1.22
CA GLY A 57 7.92 -16.94 -0.07
C GLY A 57 7.35 -15.54 -0.06
N LEU A 58 6.97 -15.09 -1.26
CA LEU A 58 6.39 -13.79 -1.54
C LEU A 58 5.00 -13.97 -2.16
N VAL A 59 4.11 -13.05 -1.84
CA VAL A 59 2.83 -12.87 -2.53
C VAL A 59 2.70 -11.42 -2.95
N VAL A 60 2.23 -11.21 -4.16
CA VAL A 60 1.84 -9.90 -4.66
C VAL A 60 0.37 -9.92 -5.04
N GLU A 61 -0.36 -8.87 -4.67
CA GLU A 61 -1.79 -8.75 -4.94
C GLU A 61 -2.11 -7.40 -5.59
N GLU A 62 -3.18 -7.38 -6.39
CA GLU A 62 -3.77 -6.18 -6.96
C GLU A 62 -5.29 -6.29 -7.02
N PHE A 63 -5.99 -5.27 -6.51
CA PHE A 63 -7.42 -5.14 -6.76
C PHE A 63 -7.64 -4.53 -8.14
N GLU A 64 -8.45 -5.20 -8.95
CA GLU A 64 -9.09 -4.55 -10.08
C GLU A 64 -10.34 -3.84 -9.58
N TYR A 65 -10.54 -2.62 -10.05
CA TYR A 65 -11.63 -1.76 -9.62
C TYR A 65 -12.53 -1.43 -10.79
N ALA A 66 -13.84 -1.52 -10.57
CA ALA A 66 -14.85 -1.04 -11.49
C ALA A 66 -14.80 0.49 -11.66
N ALA A 67 -15.57 1.01 -12.61
CA ALA A 67 -15.65 2.45 -12.91
C ALA A 67 -16.08 3.28 -11.69
N ASP A 68 -16.81 2.68 -10.75
CA ASP A 68 -17.27 3.32 -9.52
C ASP A 68 -16.30 3.17 -8.35
N HIS A 69 -15.07 2.67 -8.59
CA HIS A 69 -14.04 2.40 -7.59
C HIS A 69 -14.38 1.32 -6.55
N SER A 70 -15.42 0.50 -6.78
CA SER A 70 -15.60 -0.75 -6.06
C SER A 70 -14.64 -1.82 -6.61
N ALA A 71 -14.22 -2.76 -5.76
CA ALA A 71 -13.35 -3.87 -6.15
C ALA A 71 -14.16 -4.91 -6.94
N ALA A 72 -13.72 -5.21 -8.15
CA ALA A 72 -14.35 -6.19 -9.03
C ALA A 72 -13.71 -7.58 -8.87
N CYS A 73 -12.38 -7.62 -8.76
CA CYS A 73 -11.64 -8.86 -8.53
C CYS A 73 -10.33 -8.59 -7.78
N LEU A 74 -9.76 -9.67 -7.27
CA LEU A 74 -8.42 -9.69 -6.69
C LEU A 74 -7.54 -10.58 -7.54
N HIS A 75 -6.49 -9.99 -8.08
CA HIS A 75 -5.41 -10.67 -8.80
C HIS A 75 -4.26 -10.95 -7.84
N SER A 76 -3.59 -12.09 -7.99
CA SER A 76 -2.41 -12.39 -7.20
C SER A 76 -1.44 -13.34 -7.89
N ALA A 77 -0.16 -13.16 -7.58
CA ALA A 77 0.89 -14.13 -7.88
C ALA A 77 1.70 -14.41 -6.62
N ALA A 78 2.21 -15.63 -6.52
CA ALA A 78 3.09 -16.05 -5.45
C ALA A 78 4.41 -16.58 -6.02
N TRP A 79 5.44 -16.55 -5.21
CA TRP A 79 6.74 -17.09 -5.53
C TRP A 79 7.34 -17.78 -4.31
N THR A 80 7.94 -18.95 -4.52
CA THR A 80 8.74 -19.66 -3.51
C THR A 80 10.08 -20.08 -4.12
N PRO A 81 11.15 -20.19 -3.31
CA PRO A 81 12.42 -20.75 -3.77
C PRO A 81 12.29 -22.16 -4.37
N GLN A 82 11.39 -22.97 -3.82
CA GLN A 82 11.17 -24.37 -4.18
C GLN A 82 10.58 -24.49 -5.59
N ASP A 83 9.64 -23.60 -5.94
CA ASP A 83 9.01 -23.59 -7.25
C ASP A 83 9.88 -22.89 -8.30
N GLY A 84 10.81 -22.03 -7.86
CA GLY A 84 11.78 -21.34 -8.72
C GLY A 84 11.16 -20.30 -9.68
N GLY A 85 9.84 -20.09 -9.62
CA GLY A 85 9.10 -19.24 -10.55
C GLY A 85 7.83 -18.67 -9.93
N TRP A 86 7.33 -17.59 -10.53
CA TRP A 86 6.07 -16.96 -10.15
C TRP A 86 4.89 -17.79 -10.67
N TRP A 87 3.86 -17.94 -9.84
CA TRP A 87 2.66 -18.69 -10.18
C TRP A 87 1.40 -17.95 -9.71
N SER A 88 0.31 -18.12 -10.46
CA SER A 88 -0.99 -17.54 -10.16
C SER A 88 -1.57 -18.11 -8.87
N SER A 89 -2.01 -17.24 -7.95
CA SER A 89 -2.20 -17.63 -6.56
C SER A 89 -3.58 -17.27 -5.98
N ALA A 90 -4.62 -17.15 -6.80
CA ALA A 90 -5.96 -16.73 -6.36
C ALA A 90 -6.50 -17.58 -5.19
N ASP A 91 -6.35 -18.91 -5.24
CA ASP A 91 -6.75 -19.81 -4.15
C ASP A 91 -5.91 -19.62 -2.89
N PHE A 92 -4.61 -19.34 -3.04
CA PHE A 92 -3.74 -19.02 -1.91
C PHE A 92 -4.14 -17.68 -1.28
N SER A 93 -4.39 -16.65 -2.08
CA SER A 93 -4.88 -15.33 -1.65
C SER A 93 -6.23 -15.42 -0.92
N ARG A 94 -7.12 -16.30 -1.37
CA ARG A 94 -8.38 -16.63 -0.67
C ARG A 94 -8.10 -17.32 0.66
N THR A 95 -7.23 -18.33 0.67
CA THR A 95 -6.87 -19.09 1.88
C THR A 95 -6.19 -18.18 2.90
N MET A 96 -5.34 -17.25 2.47
CA MET A 96 -4.75 -16.21 3.30
C MET A 96 -5.82 -15.39 4.03
N ARG A 97 -7.02 -15.19 3.47
CA ARG A 97 -8.08 -14.45 4.15
C ARG A 97 -8.93 -15.33 5.08
N LEU A 98 -9.03 -16.63 4.80
CA LEU A 98 -9.89 -17.56 5.54
C LEU A 98 -9.17 -18.24 6.72
N ASP A 99 -7.95 -18.71 6.52
CA ASP A 99 -7.20 -19.49 7.51
C ASP A 99 -6.41 -18.58 8.48
N ALA A 100 -6.78 -18.63 9.77
CA ALA A 100 -6.10 -17.88 10.82
C ALA A 100 -4.63 -18.29 11.04
N ALA A 101 -4.28 -19.57 10.85
CA ALA A 101 -2.92 -20.04 10.97
C ALA A 101 -2.04 -19.49 9.84
N LEU A 102 -2.55 -19.47 8.62
CA LEU A 102 -1.87 -18.84 7.49
C LEU A 102 -1.76 -17.32 7.67
N ARG A 103 -2.84 -16.63 8.08
CA ARG A 103 -2.81 -15.17 8.32
C ARG A 103 -1.67 -14.73 9.23
N ARG A 104 -1.44 -15.45 10.33
CA ARG A 104 -0.38 -15.11 11.31
C ARG A 104 1.04 -15.18 10.74
N ARG A 105 1.22 -15.92 9.65
CA ARG A 105 2.50 -16.07 8.92
C ARG A 105 2.70 -15.00 7.85
N VAL A 106 1.64 -14.30 7.44
CA VAL A 106 1.67 -13.30 6.38
C VAL A 106 2.02 -11.93 6.96
N VAL A 107 2.92 -11.23 6.28
CA VAL A 107 3.39 -9.89 6.69
C VAL A 107 3.36 -8.97 5.50
N ALA A 108 2.56 -7.91 5.59
CA ALA A 108 2.61 -6.85 4.60
C ALA A 108 3.94 -6.11 4.67
N VAL A 109 4.55 -5.90 3.50
CA VAL A 109 5.82 -5.19 3.37
C VAL A 109 5.75 -4.15 2.26
N ALA A 110 6.69 -3.21 2.28
CA ALA A 110 6.91 -2.31 1.16
C ALA A 110 7.69 -3.05 0.06
N ARG A 111 7.59 -2.55 -1.19
CA ARG A 111 8.31 -3.13 -2.33
C ARG A 111 9.83 -3.28 -2.11
N PRO A 112 10.55 -2.31 -1.51
CA PRO A 112 11.98 -2.47 -1.23
C PRO A 112 12.29 -3.65 -0.31
N ASP A 113 11.49 -3.85 0.75
CA ASP A 113 11.66 -4.96 1.69
C ASP A 113 11.33 -6.31 1.02
N ALA A 114 10.30 -6.32 0.16
CA ALA A 114 9.99 -7.48 -0.67
C ALA A 114 11.14 -7.82 -1.63
N ALA A 115 11.75 -6.81 -2.25
CA ALA A 115 12.89 -7.01 -3.15
C ALA A 115 14.12 -7.56 -2.42
N ALA A 116 14.40 -7.04 -1.22
CA ALA A 116 15.47 -7.57 -0.36
C ALA A 116 15.21 -9.04 0.00
N ALA A 117 14.00 -9.38 0.45
CA ALA A 117 13.64 -10.76 0.78
C ALA A 117 13.69 -11.68 -0.44
N TYR A 118 13.21 -11.24 -1.61
CA TYR A 118 13.27 -12.00 -2.86
C TYR A 118 14.71 -12.31 -3.26
N HIS A 119 15.60 -11.32 -3.18
CA HIS A 119 17.02 -11.48 -3.45
C HIS A 119 17.68 -12.45 -2.47
N GLU A 120 17.46 -12.25 -1.17
CA GLU A 120 17.99 -13.13 -0.13
C GLU A 120 17.54 -14.58 -0.36
N LEU A 121 16.29 -14.79 -0.77
CA LEU A 121 15.71 -16.10 -1.05
C LEU A 121 16.21 -16.76 -2.35
N GLY A 122 17.07 -16.08 -3.11
CA GLY A 122 17.68 -16.61 -4.33
C GLY A 122 16.89 -16.32 -5.61
N GLY A 123 15.87 -15.45 -5.56
CA GLY A 123 15.11 -15.01 -6.72
C GLY A 123 15.86 -14.02 -7.62
N GLY A 124 16.93 -13.39 -7.13
CA GLY A 124 17.67 -12.35 -7.84
C GLY A 124 17.02 -10.97 -7.68
N ASP A 125 16.92 -10.22 -8.77
CA ASP A 125 16.28 -8.90 -8.76
C ASP A 125 14.77 -9.03 -8.88
N LEU A 126 14.03 -8.34 -8.01
CA LEU A 126 12.56 -8.38 -8.05
C LEU A 126 12.05 -7.76 -9.36
N PRO A 127 11.23 -8.48 -10.15
CA PRO A 127 10.68 -7.95 -11.39
C PRO A 127 9.90 -6.64 -11.20
N ASP A 128 9.78 -5.87 -12.27
CA ASP A 128 8.90 -4.70 -12.28
C ASP A 128 7.42 -5.12 -12.18
N GLU A 129 6.56 -4.19 -11.78
CA GLU A 129 5.15 -4.48 -11.55
C GLU A 129 4.37 -4.83 -12.83
N GLY A 130 4.87 -4.46 -14.02
CA GLY A 130 4.29 -4.88 -15.29
C GLY A 130 4.56 -6.35 -15.56
N THR A 131 5.81 -6.78 -15.34
CA THR A 131 6.20 -8.20 -15.42
C THR A 131 5.44 -9.05 -14.40
N LEU A 132 5.31 -8.58 -13.15
CA LEU A 132 4.56 -9.31 -12.10
C LEU A 132 3.09 -9.52 -12.46
N ARG A 133 2.43 -8.53 -13.07
CA ARG A 133 1.05 -8.67 -13.58
C ARG A 133 0.92 -9.72 -14.67
N GLY A 134 1.99 -9.97 -15.43
CA GLY A 134 2.03 -11.05 -16.42
C GLY A 134 1.81 -12.44 -15.82
N HIS A 135 1.99 -12.61 -14.51
CA HIS A 135 1.76 -13.86 -13.77
C HIS A 135 0.37 -13.98 -13.14
N PHE A 136 -0.50 -12.97 -13.29
CA PHE A 136 -1.89 -12.99 -12.81
C PHE A 136 -2.76 -13.78 -13.79
N HIS A 137 -2.67 -15.10 -13.73
CA HIS A 137 -3.40 -15.98 -14.65
C HIS A 137 -4.83 -16.30 -14.18
N ASP A 138 -5.08 -16.26 -12.86
CA ASP A 138 -6.39 -16.48 -12.26
C ASP A 138 -6.81 -15.27 -11.40
N ALA A 139 -8.08 -14.91 -11.49
CA ALA A 139 -8.67 -13.82 -10.71
C ALA A 139 -9.84 -14.34 -9.86
N ALA A 140 -9.90 -13.92 -8.60
CA ALA A 140 -11.03 -14.22 -7.73
C ALA A 140 -12.10 -13.12 -7.92
N PRO A 141 -13.27 -13.41 -8.52
CA PRO A 141 -14.34 -12.41 -8.62
C PRO A 141 -14.85 -12.08 -7.22
N LEU A 142 -15.05 -10.79 -6.95
CA LEU A 142 -15.60 -10.30 -5.69
C LEU A 142 -17.09 -10.02 -5.88
N ALA A 143 -17.93 -10.62 -5.04
CA ALA A 143 -19.36 -10.41 -5.11
C ALA A 143 -19.71 -8.97 -4.70
N THR A 144 -20.46 -8.27 -5.54
CA THR A 144 -20.94 -6.90 -5.27
C THR A 144 -22.32 -6.95 -4.63
N ALA A 145 -22.38 -7.13 -3.31
CA ALA A 145 -23.61 -7.04 -2.54
C ALA A 145 -23.34 -6.25 -1.24
N PRO A 146 -23.24 -4.91 -1.32
CA PRO A 146 -22.75 -4.08 -0.23
C PRO A 146 -23.59 -4.23 1.04
N LEU A 147 -22.98 -4.71 2.13
CA LEU A 147 -23.67 -4.94 3.40
C LEU A 147 -23.97 -3.61 4.11
N ARG A 148 -25.20 -3.10 4.04
CA ARG A 148 -25.56 -1.82 4.69
C ARG A 148 -25.60 -1.98 6.21
N LEU A 149 -24.59 -1.41 6.89
CA LEU A 149 -24.44 -1.52 8.36
C LEU A 149 -24.88 -0.26 9.13
N THR A 150 -25.15 0.82 8.41
CA THR A 150 -25.74 2.06 8.94
C THR A 150 -26.75 2.57 7.91
N PRO A 151 -27.96 2.97 8.28
CA PRO A 151 -28.80 3.76 7.39
C PRO A 151 -28.17 5.14 7.22
N GLY A 152 -27.48 5.37 6.11
CA GLY A 152 -26.96 6.68 5.73
C GLY A 152 -27.94 7.37 4.78
N HIS A 153 -28.46 8.53 5.19
CA HIS A 153 -29.12 9.46 4.28
C HIS A 153 -28.01 10.31 3.64
N PRO A 154 -27.90 10.39 2.30
CA PRO A 154 -26.97 11.34 1.69
C PRO A 154 -27.37 12.75 2.15
N ALA A 155 -26.43 13.51 2.68
CA ALA A 155 -26.68 14.90 3.00
C ALA A 155 -26.97 15.63 1.69
N ALA A 156 -28.13 16.28 1.60
CA ALA A 156 -28.49 17.10 0.45
C ALA A 156 -27.56 18.33 0.41
N GLY A 157 -26.52 18.27 -0.43
CA GLY A 157 -25.68 19.38 -0.82
C GLY A 157 -25.57 19.43 -2.36
N PRO A 158 -25.01 20.50 -2.93
CA PRO A 158 -24.88 20.64 -4.38
C PRO A 158 -23.83 19.70 -5.03
N GLY A 159 -23.21 18.80 -4.26
CA GLY A 159 -22.20 17.83 -4.70
C GLY A 159 -22.65 16.37 -4.52
N GLU A 160 -21.97 15.44 -5.21
CA GLU A 160 -22.24 14.00 -5.10
C GLU A 160 -21.54 13.42 -3.86
N THR A 161 -22.31 12.87 -2.92
CA THR A 161 -21.75 12.12 -1.77
C THR A 161 -21.68 10.63 -2.09
N ARG A 162 -20.48 10.07 -2.07
CA ARG A 162 -20.22 8.63 -2.26
C ARG A 162 -19.74 7.99 -0.97
N VAL A 163 -20.14 6.74 -0.76
CA VAL A 163 -19.74 5.98 0.44
C VAL A 163 -19.12 4.66 0.04
N TYR A 164 -17.91 4.41 0.53
CA TYR A 164 -17.16 3.17 0.34
C TYR A 164 -16.94 2.43 1.65
N ARG A 165 -16.85 1.11 1.60
CA ARG A 165 -16.34 0.29 2.71
C ARG A 165 -15.21 -0.58 2.24
N VAL A 166 -14.11 -0.57 2.99
CA VAL A 166 -13.08 -1.60 2.87
C VAL A 166 -13.25 -2.57 4.03
N LEU A 167 -13.41 -3.86 3.71
CA LEU A 167 -13.44 -4.93 4.70
C LEU A 167 -12.04 -5.51 4.88
N PHE A 168 -11.67 -5.84 6.12
CA PHE A 168 -10.38 -6.44 6.42
C PHE A 168 -10.52 -7.74 7.19
N ALA A 169 -9.68 -8.71 6.84
CA ALA A 169 -9.40 -9.89 7.65
C ALA A 169 -8.29 -9.58 8.67
N ASP A 170 -8.24 -10.44 9.69
CA ASP A 170 -7.38 -10.33 10.88
C ASP A 170 -7.79 -9.20 11.86
N ALA A 171 -6.99 -9.01 12.89
CA ALA A 171 -7.22 -8.07 13.97
C ALA A 171 -6.09 -7.04 14.07
N LEU A 172 -6.49 -5.77 14.22
CA LEU A 172 -5.59 -4.70 14.60
C LEU A 172 -5.38 -4.72 16.12
N GLY A 173 -4.14 -4.95 16.55
CA GLY A 173 -3.76 -4.87 17.96
C GLY A 173 -3.77 -3.43 18.50
N PRO A 174 -3.68 -3.24 19.83
CA PRO A 174 -3.70 -1.93 20.48
C PRO A 174 -2.64 -0.96 19.93
N ASP A 175 -1.42 -1.42 19.70
CA ASP A 175 -0.32 -0.60 19.17
C ASP A 175 -0.59 -0.15 17.73
N GLY A 176 -1.14 -1.06 16.91
CA GLY A 176 -1.58 -0.74 15.56
C GLY A 176 -2.66 0.34 15.56
N LEU A 177 -3.65 0.23 16.45
CA LEU A 177 -4.70 1.23 16.60
C LEU A 177 -4.16 2.57 17.10
N ALA A 178 -3.26 2.57 18.09
CA ALA A 178 -2.62 3.78 18.58
C ALA A 178 -1.83 4.49 17.47
N HIS A 179 -1.09 3.72 16.66
CA HIS A 179 -0.38 4.24 15.50
C HIS A 179 -1.33 4.90 14.49
N LEU A 180 -2.44 4.24 14.12
CA LEU A 180 -3.40 4.82 13.18
C LEU A 180 -4.04 6.10 13.73
N ARG A 181 -4.37 6.13 15.02
CA ARG A 181 -4.92 7.34 15.67
C ARG A 181 -3.96 8.52 15.55
N ALA A 182 -2.66 8.28 15.76
CA ALA A 182 -1.63 9.29 15.58
C ALA A 182 -1.47 9.70 14.10
N THR A 183 -1.27 8.73 13.20
CA THR A 183 -0.98 8.96 11.78
C THR A 183 -2.12 9.70 11.07
N TRP A 184 -3.37 9.32 11.33
CA TRP A 184 -4.55 9.95 10.72
C TRP A 184 -5.14 11.08 11.56
N ARG A 185 -4.56 11.38 12.72
CA ARG A 185 -5.08 12.38 13.68
C ARG A 185 -6.56 12.14 14.01
N MET A 186 -6.92 10.89 14.30
CA MET A 186 -8.31 10.51 14.50
C MET A 186 -8.87 11.09 15.80
N THR A 187 -10.10 11.60 15.74
CA THR A 187 -10.90 11.83 16.93
C THR A 187 -11.43 10.48 17.43
N VAL A 188 -11.19 10.16 18.70
CA VAL A 188 -11.69 8.94 19.34
C VAL A 188 -13.20 9.07 19.55
N ALA A 189 -13.97 8.19 18.91
CA ALA A 189 -15.44 8.21 18.98
C ALA A 189 -16.01 7.22 20.02
N GLY A 190 -15.19 6.37 20.61
CA GLY A 190 -15.56 5.37 21.62
C GLY A 190 -14.34 4.75 22.30
N ASP A 191 -14.55 4.05 23.42
CA ASP A 191 -13.49 3.34 24.13
C ASP A 191 -13.03 2.12 23.31
N ALA A 192 -11.72 2.00 23.06
CA ALA A 192 -11.17 0.85 22.34
C ALA A 192 -11.26 -0.45 23.17
N GLY A 193 -11.44 -0.36 24.49
CA GLY A 193 -11.68 -1.49 25.38
C GLY A 193 -13.15 -1.91 25.49
N ASP A 194 -14.08 -1.11 24.96
CA ASP A 194 -15.52 -1.43 24.96
C ASP A 194 -15.87 -2.31 23.75
N PRO A 195 -16.31 -3.57 23.95
CA PRO A 195 -16.76 -4.45 22.87
C PRO A 195 -17.97 -3.92 22.09
N GLY A 196 -18.73 -2.98 22.68
CA GLY A 196 -19.87 -2.29 22.09
C GLY A 196 -19.50 -1.06 21.25
N ALA A 197 -18.29 -0.51 21.40
CA ALA A 197 -17.82 0.62 20.63
C ALA A 197 -17.59 0.21 19.17
N ARG A 198 -18.58 0.50 18.33
CA ARG A 198 -18.51 0.13 16.91
C ARG A 198 -17.49 0.99 16.19
N VAL A 199 -17.47 2.30 16.41
CA VAL A 199 -16.54 3.25 15.78
C VAL A 199 -15.39 3.58 16.72
N LEU A 200 -14.17 3.29 16.32
CA LEU A 200 -12.97 3.45 17.17
C LEU A 200 -12.19 4.74 16.89
N GLY A 201 -12.49 5.39 15.76
CA GLY A 201 -12.02 6.72 15.46
C GLY A 201 -12.58 7.25 14.14
N VAL A 202 -12.55 8.57 14.01
CA VAL A 202 -12.94 9.30 12.80
C VAL A 202 -11.83 10.27 12.42
N ALA A 203 -11.50 10.34 11.14
CA ALA A 203 -10.58 11.33 10.61
C ALA A 203 -11.16 11.98 9.35
N ARG A 204 -10.63 13.17 9.04
CA ARG A 204 -11.08 13.99 7.91
C ARG A 204 -9.90 14.60 7.19
N ARG A 205 -10.01 14.70 5.88
CA ARG A 205 -9.02 15.34 5.01
C ARG A 205 -9.70 16.01 3.83
N ARG A 206 -9.17 17.15 3.39
CA ARG A 206 -9.54 17.77 2.11
C ARG A 206 -8.41 17.57 1.09
N VAL A 207 -8.77 17.31 -0.16
CA VAL A 207 -7.86 17.23 -1.30
C VAL A 207 -8.45 18.06 -2.42
N GLY A 208 -7.85 19.21 -2.72
CA GLY A 208 -8.53 20.23 -3.52
C GLY A 208 -9.84 20.63 -2.85
N ASP A 209 -10.93 20.60 -3.61
CA ASP A 209 -12.27 20.93 -3.15
C ASP A 209 -13.05 19.72 -2.59
N ASP A 210 -12.53 18.50 -2.78
CA ASP A 210 -13.16 17.28 -2.28
C ASP A 210 -12.91 17.07 -0.78
N ALA A 211 -13.95 16.67 -0.07
CA ALA A 211 -13.87 16.36 1.36
C ALA A 211 -13.99 14.86 1.61
N PHE A 212 -13.08 14.33 2.42
CA PHE A 212 -13.02 12.93 2.80
C PHE A 212 -13.20 12.81 4.30
N THR A 213 -14.12 11.95 4.71
CA THR A 213 -14.29 11.54 6.11
C THR A 213 -14.21 10.03 6.18
N TRP A 214 -13.38 9.48 7.06
CA TRP A 214 -13.35 8.04 7.26
C TRP A 214 -13.49 7.62 8.70
N HIS A 215 -14.17 6.49 8.88
CA HIS A 215 -14.44 5.85 10.16
C HIS A 215 -13.73 4.51 10.18
N LEU A 216 -12.87 4.29 11.19
CA LEU A 216 -12.35 2.96 11.49
C LEU A 216 -13.27 2.30 12.52
N ARG A 217 -13.81 1.13 12.20
CA ARG A 217 -14.86 0.51 13.00
C ARG A 217 -14.83 -1.02 12.95
N ARG A 218 -15.47 -1.66 13.94
CA ARG A 218 -15.70 -3.11 14.00
C ARG A 218 -17.13 -3.43 13.57
N ILE A 219 -17.30 -4.52 12.83
CA ILE A 219 -18.63 -5.02 12.43
C ILE A 219 -19.17 -5.92 13.54
N GLY A 220 -20.04 -5.38 14.40
CA GLY A 220 -20.55 -6.10 15.57
C GLY A 220 -19.50 -6.33 16.66
N ALA A 221 -19.91 -6.94 17.76
CA ALA A 221 -18.99 -7.27 18.86
C ALA A 221 -18.04 -8.39 18.39
N GLY A 222 -16.75 -8.06 18.23
CA GLY A 222 -15.74 -9.05 17.85
C GLY A 222 -15.62 -9.37 16.34
N GLY A 223 -16.48 -8.81 15.48
CA GLY A 223 -16.43 -9.09 14.04
C GLY A 223 -15.34 -8.33 13.28
N PRO A 224 -15.29 -8.42 11.94
CA PRO A 224 -14.17 -7.91 11.14
C PRO A 224 -13.97 -6.39 11.28
N TRP A 225 -12.74 -5.96 11.01
CA TRP A 225 -12.42 -4.54 10.88
C TRP A 225 -12.94 -4.01 9.55
N CYS A 226 -13.44 -2.78 9.56
CA CYS A 226 -13.77 -2.08 8.35
C CYS A 226 -13.43 -0.58 8.43
N LEU A 227 -13.17 -0.04 7.25
CA LEU A 227 -12.97 1.38 7.01
C LEU A 227 -14.13 1.86 6.16
N ASP A 228 -14.94 2.77 6.70
CA ASP A 228 -15.99 3.44 5.92
C ASP A 228 -15.46 4.80 5.48
N LEU A 229 -15.43 5.05 4.18
CA LEU A 229 -15.00 6.31 3.58
C LEU A 229 -16.21 7.01 2.97
N THR A 230 -16.52 8.20 3.48
CA THR A 230 -17.45 9.14 2.85
C THR A 230 -16.64 10.16 2.06
N VAL A 231 -17.03 10.36 0.81
CA VAL A 231 -16.46 11.35 -0.10
C VAL A 231 -17.55 12.32 -0.50
N ASP A 232 -17.36 13.59 -0.19
CA ASP A 232 -18.19 14.68 -0.71
C ASP A 232 -17.42 15.33 -1.87
N LEU A 233 -17.83 15.01 -3.09
CA LEU A 233 -17.20 15.53 -4.30
C LEU A 233 -17.73 16.93 -4.62
N ALA A 234 -16.82 17.86 -4.90
CA ALA A 234 -17.19 19.22 -5.30
C ALA A 234 -17.66 19.31 -6.77
N GLY A 235 -17.39 18.28 -7.58
CA GLY A 235 -17.79 18.20 -8.99
C GLY A 235 -17.94 16.77 -9.47
N GLY A 236 -18.10 16.58 -10.79
CA GLY A 236 -18.30 15.24 -11.39
C GLY A 236 -17.02 14.41 -11.60
N ARG A 237 -15.86 14.92 -11.18
CA ARG A 237 -14.59 14.20 -11.24
C ARG A 237 -14.36 13.42 -9.95
N ASP A 238 -13.82 12.21 -10.07
CA ASP A 238 -13.61 11.28 -8.96
C ASP A 238 -12.20 10.69 -8.90
N ASP A 239 -11.24 11.33 -9.58
CA ASP A 239 -9.85 10.91 -9.68
C ASP A 239 -9.12 10.91 -8.33
N THR A 240 -9.63 11.64 -7.34
CA THR A 240 -9.11 11.71 -5.97
C THR A 240 -9.50 10.51 -5.11
N ILE A 241 -10.53 9.74 -5.48
CA ILE A 241 -11.08 8.64 -4.67
C ILE A 241 -10.11 7.46 -4.62
N ARG A 242 -9.61 6.99 -5.77
CA ARG A 242 -8.74 5.81 -5.82
C ARG A 242 -7.41 6.01 -5.08
N PRO A 243 -6.70 7.14 -5.22
CA PRO A 243 -5.52 7.43 -4.41
C PRO A 243 -5.80 7.44 -2.91
N MET A 244 -6.95 8.02 -2.49
CA MET A 244 -7.37 8.02 -1.08
C MET A 244 -7.60 6.60 -0.56
N LEU A 245 -8.37 5.78 -1.27
CA LEU A 245 -8.62 4.39 -0.91
C LEU A 245 -7.31 3.59 -0.82
N ARG A 246 -6.40 3.77 -1.79
CA ARG A 246 -5.09 3.12 -1.81
C ARG A 246 -4.26 3.50 -0.58
N GLU A 247 -4.18 4.78 -0.25
CA GLU A 247 -3.42 5.25 0.91
C GLU A 247 -3.95 4.68 2.23
N LEU A 248 -5.26 4.79 2.45
CA LEU A 248 -5.89 4.31 3.69
C LEU A 248 -5.77 2.80 3.83
N THR A 249 -6.00 2.07 2.73
CA THR A 249 -5.87 0.60 2.68
C THR A 249 -4.43 0.16 2.90
N THR A 250 -3.45 0.82 2.27
CA THR A 250 -2.01 0.55 2.48
C THR A 250 -1.63 0.78 3.93
N THR A 251 -2.11 1.85 4.55
CA THR A 251 -1.78 2.15 5.95
C THR A 251 -2.28 1.05 6.89
N LEU A 252 -3.51 0.56 6.70
CA LEU A 252 -4.07 -0.56 7.47
C LEU A 252 -3.34 -1.88 7.18
N ARG A 253 -3.01 -2.12 5.90
CA ARG A 253 -2.25 -3.29 5.43
C ARG A 253 -0.92 -3.42 6.15
N MET A 254 -0.17 -2.32 6.22
CA MET A 254 1.10 -2.25 6.93
C MET A 254 0.99 -2.40 8.46
N ARG A 255 -0.24 -2.44 9.02
CA ARG A 255 -0.49 -2.76 10.44
C ARG A 255 -1.01 -4.18 10.66
N GLY A 256 -0.98 -5.03 9.63
CA GLY A 256 -1.32 -6.45 9.71
C GLY A 256 -2.74 -6.83 9.30
N LEU A 257 -3.54 -5.86 8.86
CA LEU A 257 -4.86 -6.16 8.30
C LEU A 257 -4.75 -6.58 6.83
N LEU A 258 -5.57 -7.54 6.40
CA LEU A 258 -5.60 -7.98 5.00
C LEU A 258 -6.87 -7.46 4.33
N PRO A 259 -6.80 -6.56 3.33
CA PRO A 259 -7.99 -6.06 2.65
C PRO A 259 -8.72 -7.20 1.92
N VAL A 260 -10.03 -7.31 2.09
CA VAL A 260 -10.86 -8.38 1.51
C VAL A 260 -11.60 -7.88 0.28
N THR A 261 -12.18 -6.69 0.35
CA THR A 261 -12.95 -6.08 -0.74
C THR A 261 -13.12 -4.58 -0.48
N VAL A 262 -13.47 -3.86 -1.55
CA VAL A 262 -13.92 -2.46 -1.50
C VAL A 262 -15.31 -2.39 -2.10
N GLU A 263 -16.30 -2.00 -1.29
CA GLU A 263 -17.70 -1.92 -1.68
C GLU A 263 -18.14 -0.45 -1.79
N ARG A 264 -19.01 -0.14 -2.75
CA ARG A 264 -19.69 1.17 -2.86
C ARG A 264 -21.16 1.05 -2.42
N PHE A 265 -21.66 2.02 -1.66
CA PHE A 265 -23.02 2.04 -1.10
C PHE A 265 -23.95 3.08 -1.72
N SER A 266 -23.37 4.16 -2.24
CA SER A 266 -24.02 5.28 -2.93
C SER A 266 -23.03 5.99 -3.83
#